data_AF-A0A838JDR7-F1
#
_entry.id   AF-A0A838JDR7-F1
#
_cell.length_a   1.000
_cell.length_b   1.000
_cell.length_c   1.000
_cell.angle_alpha   90.00
_cell.angle_beta   90.00
_cell.angle_gamma   90.00
#
_symmetry.space_group_name_H-M   'P 1'
#
loop_
_entity.id
_entity.type
_entity.pdbx_description
1 polymer ?
#
loop_
_entity_poly.entity_id
_entity_poly.type
_entity_poly.pdbx_seq_one_letter_code
_entity_poly.pdbx_strand_id
1 'polypeptide(L)' 'MSKFIFVTGGVASSVGKGISVASLGRLLKNRGVSVSLMKLDPYINVDPGTMSPYQ' A
#
# COMPACT_ATOMS: atom_id res chain seq x y z
N MET A 1 13.62 6.75 16.21
CA MET A 1 13.36 5.34 15.83
C MET A 1 12.17 5.30 14.90
N SER A 2 12.28 4.63 13.74
CA SER A 2 11.17 4.51 12.81
C SER A 2 10.03 3.67 13.41
N LYS A 3 8.78 3.98 13.04
CA LYS A 3 7.59 3.21 13.44
C LYS A 3 7.03 2.53 12.19
N PHE A 4 6.56 1.30 12.34
CA PHE A 4 5.99 0.51 11.25
C PHE A 4 4.52 0.24 11.53
N ILE A 5 3.68 0.44 10.51
CA ILE A 5 2.25 0.12 10.53
C ILE A 5 2.04 -0.91 9.43
N PHE A 6 1.65 -2.13 9.81
CA PHE A 6 1.30 -3.19 8.86
C PHE A 6 -0.21 -3.15 8.58
N VAL A 7 -0.58 -3.18 7.31
CA VAL A 7 -1.98 -3.17 6.89
C VAL A 7 -2.29 -4.44 6.13
N THR A 8 -3.14 -5.28 6.70
CA THR A 8 -3.61 -6.54 6.10
C THR A 8 -5.05 -6.39 5.60
N GLY A 9 -5.55 -7.38 4.86
CA GLY A 9 -6.92 -7.42 4.39
C GLY A 9 -7.53 -8.80 4.58
N GLY A 10 -8.82 -8.84 4.96
CA GLY A 10 -9.58 -10.08 5.08
C GLY A 10 -10.83 -10.09 4.21
N VAL A 11 -11.51 -11.23 4.17
CA VAL A 11 -12.77 -11.51 3.45
C VAL A 11 -12.64 -11.47 1.92
N ALA A 12 -12.33 -10.32 1.33
CA ALA A 12 -12.28 -10.15 -0.12
C ALA A 12 -11.13 -9.25 -0.59
N SER A 13 -10.71 -9.44 -1.84
CA SER A 13 -9.84 -8.51 -2.56
C SER A 13 -10.62 -7.26 -3.02
N SER A 14 -9.91 -6.26 -3.55
CA SER A 14 -10.51 -5.03 -4.12
C SER A 14 -11.32 -4.13 -3.17
N VAL A 15 -11.28 -4.35 -1.85
CA VAL A 15 -11.95 -3.53 -0.82
C VAL A 15 -11.34 -2.13 -0.57
N GLY A 16 -10.49 -1.63 -1.48
CA GLY A 16 -9.95 -0.26 -1.38
C GLY A 16 -8.76 -0.05 -0.42
N LYS A 17 -8.06 -1.13 0.00
CA LYS A 17 -6.92 -1.04 0.95
C LYS A 17 -5.86 0.00 0.56
N GLY A 18 -5.50 0.08 -0.73
CA GLY A 18 -4.51 1.04 -1.21
C GLY A 18 -4.93 2.50 -0.96
N ILE A 19 -6.20 2.82 -1.21
CA ILE A 19 -6.76 4.16 -0.97
C ILE A 19 -6.81 4.47 0.53
N SER A 20 -7.25 3.52 1.36
CA SER A 20 -7.26 3.70 2.81
C SER A 20 -5.87 3.99 3.38
N VAL A 21 -4.84 3.26 2.93
CA VAL A 21 -3.45 3.46 3.34
C VAL A 21 -2.92 4.82 2.87
N ALA A 22 -3.22 5.21 1.63
CA ALA A 22 -2.82 6.52 1.09
C ALA A 22 -3.44 7.68 1.90
N SER A 23 -4.74 7.57 2.24
CA SER A 23 -5.44 8.55 3.09
C SER A 23 -4.86 8.63 4.50
N LEU A 24 -4.54 7.50 5.13
CA LEU A 24 -3.85 7.48 6.43
C LEU A 24 -2.49 8.17 6.35
N GLY A 25 -1.70 7.87 5.31
CA GLY A 25 -0.41 8.53 5.06
C GLY A 25 -0.55 10.05 4.89
N ARG A 26 -1.61 10.52 4.21
CA ARG A 26 -1.91 11.95 4.06
C ARG A 26 -2.22 12.61 5.41
N LEU A 27 -3.02 11.97 6.26
CA LEU A 27 -3.33 12.48 7.59
C LEU A 27 -2.09 12.58 8.48
N LEU A 28 -1.20 11.59 8.43
CA LEU A 28 0.06 11.60 9.17
C LEU A 28 1.00 12.70 8.67
N LYS A 29 1.14 12.86 7.34
CA LYS A 29 1.90 13.97 6.75
C LYS A 29 1.35 15.34 7.17
N ASN A 30 0.02 15.50 7.22
CA ASN A 30 -0.62 16.73 7.70
C ASN A 30 -0.34 17.02 9.19
N ARG A 31 0.05 16.00 9.98
CA ARG A 31 0.49 16.14 11.38
C ARG A 31 2.00 16.34 11.53
N GLY A 32 2.71 16.63 10.43
CA GLY A 32 4.16 16.83 10.44
C GLY A 32 4.98 15.55 10.59
N VAL A 33 4.35 14.37 10.46
CA VAL A 33 5.06 13.10 10.53
C VAL A 33 5.66 12.76 9.17
N SER A 34 6.96 12.47 9.12
CA SER A 34 7.59 11.90 7.93
C SER A 34 7.09 10.47 7.72
N VAL A 35 6.49 10.21 6.55
CA VAL A 35 5.87 8.92 6.22
C VAL A 35 6.31 8.47 4.83
N SER A 36 6.70 7.19 4.75
CA SER A 36 6.90 6.44 3.51
C SER A 36 5.92 5.26 3.46
N LEU A 37 5.49 4.88 2.25
CA LEU A 37 4.59 3.75 2.01
C LEU A 37 5.33 2.68 1.21
N MET A 38 5.08 1.41 1.54
CA MET A 38 5.61 0.25 0.82
C MET A 38 4.47 -0.70 0.50
N LYS A 39 4.39 -1.12 -0.76
CA LYS A 39 3.44 -2.12 -1.22
C LYS A 39 4.17 -3.46 -1.34
N LEU A 40 3.61 -4.49 -0.71
CA LEU A 40 4.03 -5.87 -0.87
C LEU A 40 3.02 -6.56 -1.78
N ASP A 41 3.48 -6.99 -2.94
CA ASP A 41 2.67 -7.74 -3.88
C ASP A 41 3.05 -9.22 -3.85
N PRO A 42 2.10 -10.15 -3.63
CA PRO A 42 2.38 -11.57 -3.46
C PRO A 42 2.43 -12.33 -4.79
N TYR A 43 2.82 -11.69 -5.90
CA TYR A 43 3.00 -12.34 -7.20
C TYR A 43 4.45 -12.79 -7.39
N ILE A 44 4.65 -13.79 -8.27
CA ILE A 44 5.98 -14.32 -8.58
C ILE A 44 6.77 -13.42 -9.55
N ASN A 45 6.08 -12.55 -10.29
CA ASN A 45 6.70 -11.60 -11.20
C ASN A 45 7.70 -10.72 -10.42
N VAL A 46 8.91 -10.61 -10.94
CA VAL A 46 9.95 -9.76 -10.33
C VAL A 46 9.53 -8.29 -10.36
N ASP A 47 8.85 -7.89 -11.44
CA ASP A 47 8.33 -6.57 -11.66
C ASP A 47 7.07 -6.64 -12.55
N PRO A 48 6.21 -5.61 -12.54
CA PRO A 48 4.98 -5.61 -13.32
C PRO A 48 5.20 -5.39 -14.83
N GLY A 49 6.43 -5.16 -15.31
CA GLY A 49 6.72 -4.91 -16.73
C GLY A 49 6.44 -6.09 -17.66
N THR A 50 6.28 -7.29 -17.09
CA THR A 50 5.85 -8.52 -17.81
C THR A 50 4.34 -8.74 -17.81
N MET A 51 3.58 -7.91 -17.09
CA MET A 51 2.11 -8.04 -16.97
C MET A 51 1.41 -7.29 -18.11
N SER A 52 0.26 -7.81 -18.56
CA SER A 52 -0.59 -7.09 -19.49
C SER A 52 -1.25 -5.89 -18.78
N PRO A 53 -1.13 -4.65 -19.28
CA PRO A 53 -1.66 -3.47 -18.62
C PRO A 53 -3.20 -3.36 -18.67
N TYR A 54 -3.86 -4.16 -19.52
CA TYR A 54 -5.32 -4.15 -19.69
C TYR A 54 -6.05 -5.22 -18.89
N GLN A 55 -5.30 -6.05 -18.15
CA GLN A 55 -5.80 -7.13 -17.30
C GLN A 55 -5.68 -6.74 -15.84
#